data_AF-A0A542YHI8-F1
#
_entry.id   AF-A0A542YHI8-F1
#
_cell.length_a   1.000
_cell.length_b   1.000
_cell.length_c   1.000
_cell.angle_alpha   90.00
_cell.angle_beta   90.00
_cell.angle_gamma   90.00
#
_symmetry.space_group_name_H-M   'P 1'
#
loop_
_entity.id
_entity.type
_entity.pdbx_description
1 polymer ?
#
loop_
_entity_poly.entity_id
_entity_poly.type
_entity_poly.pdbx_seq_one_letter_code
_entity_poly.pdbx_strand_id
1 'polypeptide(L)' 'MLMSSWAMSGAAGQVRTIDGNLERLLSQLVTAGVWTGPDADRFAQDWYDQVHTPLVAAANKMDSIAFETLD' A
#
# COMPACT_ATOMS: atom_id res chain seq x y z
N MET A 1 -23.10 -9.43 -10.25
CA MET A 1 -22.55 -8.21 -10.86
C MET A 1 -21.03 -8.30 -10.68
N LEU A 2 -20.32 -8.84 -11.66
CA LEU A 2 -18.85 -8.93 -11.61
C LEU A 2 -18.32 -7.51 -11.75
N MET A 3 -17.50 -7.02 -10.81
CA MET A 3 -16.66 -5.85 -11.08
C MET A 3 -15.93 -6.15 -12.39
N SER A 4 -16.06 -5.29 -13.40
CA SER A 4 -15.31 -5.45 -14.64
C SER A 4 -13.82 -5.45 -14.28
N SER A 5 -13.00 -6.30 -14.91
CA SER A 5 -11.57 -6.41 -14.58
C SER A 5 -10.85 -5.05 -14.60
N TRP A 6 -11.35 -4.14 -15.44
CA TRP A 6 -10.98 -2.72 -15.49
C TRP A 6 -11.17 -1.97 -14.15
N ALA A 7 -12.28 -2.19 -13.46
CA ALA A 7 -12.53 -1.63 -12.13
C ALA A 7 -11.59 -2.23 -11.07
N MET A 8 -11.22 -3.51 -11.21
CA MET A 8 -10.27 -4.17 -10.28
C MET A 8 -8.84 -3.68 -10.49
N SER A 9 -8.39 -3.54 -11.74
CA SER A 9 -7.07 -2.97 -12.04
C SER A 9 -7.00 -1.48 -11.65
N GLY A 10 -8.10 -0.73 -11.86
CA GLY A 10 -8.23 0.63 -11.36
C GLY A 10 -8.12 0.72 -9.82
N ALA A 11 -8.78 -0.18 -9.10
CA ALA A 11 -8.67 -0.26 -7.64
C ALA A 11 -7.24 -0.61 -7.18
N ALA A 12 -6.56 -1.56 -7.85
CA ALA A 12 -5.16 -1.88 -7.56
C ALA A 12 -4.22 -0.68 -7.74
N GLY A 13 -4.43 0.11 -8.80
CA GLY A 13 -3.72 1.37 -9.03
C GLY A 13 -3.97 2.41 -7.93
N GLN A 14 -5.21 2.53 -7.45
CA GLN A 14 -5.55 3.40 -6.32
C GLN A 14 -4.88 2.95 -5.02
N VAL A 15 -4.85 1.64 -4.74
CA VAL A 15 -4.16 1.07 -3.57
C VAL A 15 -2.67 1.42 -3.59
N ARG A 16 -1.99 1.25 -4.72
CA ARG A 16 -0.56 1.64 -4.86
C ARG A 16 -0.34 3.14 -4.69
N THR A 17 -1.28 3.96 -5.16
CA THR A 17 -1.21 5.41 -4.98
C THR A 17 -1.35 5.80 -3.51
N ILE A 18 -2.26 5.15 -2.78
CA ILE A 18 -2.45 5.34 -1.34
C ILE A 18 -1.18 4.92 -0.59
N ASP A 19 -0.61 3.77 -0.92
CA ASP A 19 0.63 3.27 -0.32
C ASP A 19 1.78 4.28 -0.46
N GLY A 20 2.05 4.76 -1.69
CA GLY A 20 3.08 5.78 -1.91
C GLY A 20 2.79 7.14 -1.25
N ASN A 21 1.52 7.49 -1.04
CA ASN A 21 1.16 8.68 -0.26
C ASN A 21 1.46 8.51 1.23
N LEU A 22 1.18 7.34 1.78
CA LEU A 22 1.40 7.04 3.18
C LEU A 22 2.89 6.91 3.50
N GLU A 23 3.67 6.30 2.61
CA GLU A 23 5.13 6.21 2.75
C GLU A 23 5.78 7.60 2.79
N ARG A 24 5.30 8.53 1.94
CA ARG A 24 5.76 9.93 1.97
C ARG A 24 5.41 10.63 3.27
N LEU A 25 4.20 10.44 3.79
CA LEU A 25 3.79 11.01 5.08
C LEU A 25 4.66 10.46 6.21
N LEU A 26 4.97 9.17 6.18
CA LEU A 26 5.84 8.51 7.16
C LEU A 26 7.23 9.16 7.16
N SER A 27 7.82 9.33 5.97
CA SER A 27 9.11 10.00 5.78
C SER A 27 9.10 11.44 6.31
N GLN A 28 8.01 12.19 6.09
CA GLN A 28 7.86 13.55 6.60
C GLN A 28 7.76 13.58 8.13
N LEU A 29 7.06 12.65 8.76
CA LEU A 29 6.93 12.57 10.22
C LEU A 29 8.27 12.22 10.89
N VAL A 30 9.02 11.29 10.31
CA VAL A 30 10.39 10.96 10.76
C VAL A 30 11.31 12.17 10.62
N THR A 31 11.28 12.85 9.47
CA THR A 31 12.11 14.04 9.20
C THR A 31 11.76 15.21 10.13
N ALA A 32 10.48 15.38 10.45
CA ALA A 32 10.01 16.41 11.38
C ALA A 32 10.42 16.13 12.83
N GLY A 33 11.05 14.98 13.12
CA GLY A 33 11.47 14.59 14.45
C GLY A 33 10.29 14.23 15.37
N VAL A 34 9.12 13.92 14.81
CA VAL A 34 7.96 13.45 15.58
C VAL A 34 8.26 12.07 16.18
N TRP A 35 8.99 11.24 15.44
CA TRP A 35 9.56 9.99 15.91
C TRP A 35 11.08 10.07 15.79
N THR A 36 11.80 9.78 16.86
CA THR A 36 13.26 9.84 16.89
C THR A 36 13.85 8.60 17.53
N GLY A 37 15.09 8.27 17.14
CA GLY A 37 15.81 7.12 17.70
C GLY A 37 15.06 5.79 17.50
N PRO A 38 15.12 4.87 18.49
CA PRO A 38 14.53 3.53 18.37
C PRO A 38 13.03 3.50 18.04
N ASP A 39 12.29 4.56 18.40
CA ASP A 39 10.87 4.64 18.12
C ASP A 39 10.58 4.87 16.64
N ALA A 40 11.45 5.60 15.93
CA ALA A 40 11.32 5.81 14.49
C ALA A 40 11.53 4.50 13.72
N ASP A 41 12.55 3.72 14.10
CA ASP A 41 12.84 2.42 13.50
C ASP A 41 11.70 1.42 13.78
N ARG A 42 11.22 1.37 15.03
CA ARG A 42 10.09 0.50 15.39
C ARG A 42 8.83 0.88 14.61
N PHE A 43 8.51 2.17 14.52
CA PHE A 43 7.32 2.62 13.80
C PHE A 43 7.42 2.35 12.30
N ALA A 44 8.60 2.54 11.70
CA ALA A 44 8.84 2.18 10.30
C ALA A 44 8.62 0.68 10.09
N GLN A 45 9.13 -0.16 10.97
CA GLN A 45 8.95 -1.60 10.88
C GLN A 45 7.48 -2.02 11.07
N ASP A 46 6.80 -1.48 12.10
CA ASP A 46 5.37 -1.71 12.33
C ASP A 46 4.54 -1.29 11.11
N TRP A 47 4.88 -0.17 10.47
CA TRP A 47 4.26 0.30 9.22
C TRP A 47 4.44 -0.71 8.08
N TYR A 48 5.66 -1.19 7.88
CA TYR A 48 5.96 -2.15 6.81
C TYR A 48 5.21 -3.46 6.98
N ASP A 49 5.18 -3.98 8.21
CA ASP A 49 4.58 -5.27 8.53
C ASP A 49 3.05 -5.21 8.53
N GLN A 50 2.46 -4.14 9.09
CA GLN A 50 1.02 -4.07 9.33
C GLN A 50 0.25 -3.39 8.21
N VAL A 51 0.89 -2.54 7.38
CA VAL A 51 0.19 -1.71 6.40
C VAL A 51 0.74 -1.84 4.99
N HIS A 52 2.04 -1.56 4.78
CA HIS A 52 2.62 -1.57 3.43
C HIS A 52 2.53 -2.95 2.79
N THR A 53 3.04 -3.98 3.48
CA THR A 53 3.09 -5.35 2.94
C THR A 53 1.68 -5.89 2.62
N PRO A 54 0.67 -5.77 3.51
CA PRO A 54 -0.71 -6.13 3.20
C PRO A 54 -1.33 -5.33 2.04
N LEU A 55 -1.07 -4.02 1.94
CA LEU A 55 -1.60 -3.18 0.85
C LEU A 55 -1.04 -3.62 -0.51
N VAL A 56 0.28 -3.82 -0.60
CA VAL A 56 0.93 -4.29 -1.82
C VAL A 56 0.42 -5.68 -2.20
N ALA A 57 0.28 -6.60 -1.23
CA ALA A 57 -0.27 -7.93 -1.46
C ALA A 57 -1.73 -7.86 -1.97
N ALA A 58 -2.55 -6.96 -1.42
CA ALA A 58 -3.92 -6.75 -1.87
C ALA A 58 -3.98 -6.23 -3.31
N ALA A 59 -3.15 -5.22 -3.66
CA ALA A 59 -3.07 -4.70 -5.02
C ALA A 59 -2.66 -5.78 -6.02
N ASN A 60 -1.65 -6.59 -5.69
CA ASN A 60 -1.19 -7.67 -6.56
C ASN A 60 -2.24 -8.76 -6.73
N LYS A 61 -3.00 -9.08 -5.68
CA LYS A 61 -4.11 -10.03 -5.76
C LYS A 61 -5.25 -9.51 -6.64
N MET A 62 -5.55 -8.22 -6.56
CA MET A 62 -6.54 -7.57 -7.44
C MET A 62 -6.12 -7.64 -8.90
N ASP A 63 -4.83 -7.42 -9.20
CA ASP A 63 -4.31 -7.54 -10.56
C ASP A 63 -4.34 -8.99 -11.08
N SER A 64 -4.02 -9.99 -10.24
CA SER A 64 -4.12 -11.40 -10.63
C SER A 64 -5.55 -11.78 -11.02
N ILE A 65 -6.54 -11.37 -10.21
CA ILE A 65 -7.95 -11.65 -10.51
C ILE A 65 -8.40 -10.90 -11.77
N ALA A 66 -7.93 -9.65 -11.96
CA ALA A 66 -8.24 -8.88 -13.17
C ALA A 66 -7.66 -9.55 -14.43
N PHE A 67 -6.47 -10.16 -14.33
CA PHE A 67 -5.84 -10.88 -15.44
C PHE A 67 -6.56 -12.21 -15.75
N GLU A 68 -6.85 -13.02 -14.72
CA GLU A 68 -7.58 -14.30 -14.86
C GLU A 68 -9.01 -14.14 -15.40
N THR A 69 -9.59 -12.95 -15.31
CA THR A 69 -10.93 -12.66 -15.85
C THR A 69 -10.93 -12.07 -17.27
N LEU A 70 -9.74 -11.85 -17.85
CA LEU A 70 -9.56 -11.38 -19.23
C LEU A 70 -9.24 -12.53 -20.22
N ASP A 71 -8.77 -13.67 -19.72
CA ASP A 71 -8.60 -14.93 -20.47
C ASP A 71 -9.90 -15.76 -20.53
#